data_AF-A0A8E2JT64-F1
#
_entry.id   AF-A0A8E2JT64-F1
#
_cell.length_a   1.000
_cell.length_b   1.000
_cell.length_c   1.000
_cell.angle_alpha   90.00
_cell.angle_beta   90.00
_cell.angle_gamma   90.00
#
_symmetry.space_group_name_H-M   'P 1'
#
loop_
_entity.id
_entity.type
_entity.pdbx_description
1 polymer ?
#
loop_
_entity_poly.entity_id
_entity_poly.type
_entity_poly.pdbx_seq_one_letter_code
_entity_poly.pdbx_strand_id
1 'polypeptide(L)'
;MLPELAWLGLEINEFGIDEFLKWCAIVGAEPYFALNFGTALGWAEYCNSSSNTYYANLRRRNGREKPYNVKYWALGNQMWGPWQVGQMTKEDYAKKAYQWAKALKLLDSSIELVLCGETGFSTWDAYVLKECIKWDVHSLGGSTTASLISMHSIHIYTAAVEHLLNATAPRSAERAIQITAGLLDLAIIENQVPHTVPRQTICFDEWNVWDPARAPGDKGAEEKYTLSDALAVSVWLNVFIRQSKHIGMANIAQSVNVISPLMTTKLGIVKQTTWWPLLLFSKYM
;
A
#
# COMPACT_ATOMS: atom_id res chain seq x y z
N MET A 1 2.11 -17.00 -20.99
CA MET A 1 1.60 -15.61 -20.90
C MET A 1 0.14 -15.66 -20.51
N LEU A 2 -0.26 -14.88 -19.52
CA LEU A 2 -1.63 -14.73 -19.03
C LEU A 2 -2.13 -13.32 -19.38
N PRO A 3 -3.42 -13.12 -19.64
CA PRO A 3 -3.96 -11.78 -19.80
C PRO A 3 -3.85 -10.99 -18.48
N GLU A 4 -3.36 -9.75 -18.56
CA GLU A 4 -3.44 -8.77 -17.48
C GLU A 4 -4.54 -7.77 -17.85
N LEU A 5 -5.63 -7.76 -17.06
CA LEU A 5 -6.88 -7.11 -17.43
C LEU A 5 -6.93 -5.63 -17.02
N ALA A 6 -6.17 -5.21 -16.01
CA ALA A 6 -6.20 -3.83 -15.52
C ALA A 6 -5.54 -2.86 -16.50
N TRP A 7 -4.47 -3.31 -17.16
CA TRP A 7 -3.62 -2.51 -18.04
C TRP A 7 -3.58 -3.02 -19.47
N LEU A 8 -4.45 -3.99 -19.80
CA LEU A 8 -4.65 -4.54 -21.15
C LEU A 8 -3.38 -5.16 -21.76
N GLY A 9 -2.62 -5.87 -20.92
CA GLY A 9 -1.33 -6.46 -21.26
C GLY A 9 -1.30 -7.99 -21.24
N LEU A 10 -0.10 -8.54 -21.45
CA LEU A 10 0.21 -9.94 -21.24
C LEU A 10 1.25 -10.06 -20.13
N GLU A 11 0.95 -10.82 -19.08
CA GLU A 11 1.86 -11.15 -17.99
C GLU A 11 2.57 -12.48 -18.29
N ILE A 12 3.88 -12.45 -18.36
CA ILE A 12 4.71 -13.61 -18.70
C ILE A 12 5.08 -14.44 -17.46
N ASN A 13 4.99 -13.86 -16.26
CA ASN A 13 5.34 -14.40 -14.95
C ASN A 13 6.81 -14.83 -14.82
N GLU A 14 7.72 -14.17 -15.54
CA GLU A 14 9.18 -14.40 -15.40
C GLU A 14 9.73 -13.78 -14.10
N PHE A 15 9.06 -12.73 -13.59
CA PHE A 15 9.42 -12.07 -12.34
C PHE A 15 8.28 -12.23 -11.33
N GLY A 16 8.41 -13.22 -10.45
CA GLY A 16 7.40 -13.56 -9.45
C GLY A 16 7.80 -13.16 -8.04
N ILE A 17 7.11 -13.75 -7.06
CA ILE A 17 7.30 -13.43 -5.64
C ILE A 17 8.72 -13.74 -5.16
N ASP A 18 9.33 -14.82 -5.62
CA ASP A 18 10.68 -15.22 -5.21
C ASP A 18 11.72 -14.26 -5.78
N GLU A 19 11.58 -13.85 -7.05
CA GLU A 19 12.45 -12.87 -7.70
C GLU A 19 12.33 -11.50 -7.03
N PHE A 20 11.10 -11.06 -6.75
CA PHE A 20 10.84 -9.80 -6.04
C PHE A 20 11.44 -9.79 -4.64
N LEU A 21 11.25 -10.86 -3.85
CA LEU A 21 11.79 -10.94 -2.50
C LEU A 21 13.32 -11.01 -2.48
N LYS A 22 13.94 -11.70 -3.46
CA LYS A 22 15.39 -11.63 -3.68
C LYS A 22 15.84 -10.22 -4.03
N TRP A 23 15.11 -9.54 -4.91
CA TRP A 23 15.42 -8.16 -5.31
C TRP A 23 15.32 -7.20 -4.11
N CYS A 24 14.26 -7.29 -3.31
CA CYS A 24 14.12 -6.54 -2.05
C CYS A 24 15.33 -6.73 -1.13
N ALA A 25 15.81 -7.98 -0.96
CA ALA A 25 17.01 -8.26 -0.17
C ALA A 25 18.28 -7.63 -0.75
N ILE A 26 18.41 -7.57 -2.08
CA ILE A 26 19.55 -6.93 -2.76
C ILE A 26 19.55 -5.41 -2.54
N VAL A 27 18.38 -4.77 -2.63
CA VAL A 27 18.26 -3.31 -2.50
C VAL A 27 18.07 -2.84 -1.05
N GLY A 28 17.93 -3.78 -0.11
CA GLY A 28 17.71 -3.48 1.31
C GLY A 28 16.32 -2.92 1.61
N ALA A 29 15.30 -3.32 0.83
CA ALA A 29 13.92 -2.89 1.00
C ALA A 29 13.09 -3.95 1.73
N GLU A 30 12.09 -3.50 2.49
CA GLU A 30 11.06 -4.38 3.05
C GLU A 30 9.91 -4.55 2.06
N PRO A 31 9.45 -5.79 1.80
CA PRO A 31 8.32 -6.04 0.91
C PRO A 31 6.98 -5.67 1.54
N TYR A 32 6.09 -5.09 0.73
CA TYR A 32 4.69 -4.83 1.04
C TYR A 32 3.82 -5.45 -0.07
N PHE A 33 2.95 -6.41 0.30
CA PHE A 33 2.17 -7.15 -0.69
C PHE A 33 0.69 -6.84 -0.64
N ALA A 34 0.11 -6.48 -1.79
CA ALA A 34 -1.34 -6.43 -1.97
C ALA A 34 -1.90 -7.83 -2.27
N LEU A 35 -2.83 -8.29 -1.43
CA LEU A 35 -3.41 -9.61 -1.54
C LEU A 35 -4.56 -9.67 -2.54
N ASN A 36 -4.54 -10.68 -3.40
CA ASN A 36 -5.76 -11.16 -4.02
C ASN A 36 -6.49 -12.08 -3.04
N PHE A 37 -7.72 -11.72 -2.67
CA PHE A 37 -8.54 -12.50 -1.72
C PHE A 37 -8.81 -13.95 -2.17
N GLY A 38 -8.58 -14.33 -3.43
CA GLY A 38 -8.71 -15.72 -3.88
C GLY A 38 -7.56 -16.64 -3.44
N THR A 39 -6.35 -16.10 -3.23
CA THR A 39 -5.12 -16.88 -3.03
C THR A 39 -4.34 -16.51 -1.77
N ALA A 40 -4.85 -15.56 -0.99
CA ALA A 40 -4.11 -14.88 0.07
C ALA A 40 -3.48 -15.79 1.15
N LEU A 41 -4.21 -16.78 1.66
CA LEU A 41 -3.71 -17.66 2.73
C LEU A 41 -2.51 -18.49 2.27
N GLY A 42 -2.54 -18.98 1.03
CA GLY A 42 -1.45 -19.77 0.45
C GLY A 42 -0.17 -18.94 0.32
N TRP A 43 -0.28 -17.68 -0.08
CA TRP A 43 0.87 -16.77 -0.18
C TRP A 43 1.45 -16.39 1.18
N ALA A 44 0.59 -16.11 2.18
CA ALA A 44 1.06 -15.83 3.53
C ALA A 44 1.79 -17.06 4.13
N GLU A 45 1.25 -18.27 3.95
CA GLU A 45 1.91 -19.51 4.39
C GLU A 45 3.24 -19.72 3.65
N TYR A 46 3.24 -19.57 2.31
CA TYR A 46 4.43 -19.69 1.48
C TYR A 46 5.54 -18.77 1.99
N CYS A 47 5.22 -17.50 2.26
CA CYS A 47 6.20 -16.50 2.66
C CYS A 47 6.70 -16.70 4.10
N ASN A 48 5.83 -17.06 5.04
CA ASN A 48 6.13 -16.89 6.47
C ASN A 48 6.17 -18.19 7.27
N SER A 49 5.54 -19.27 6.79
CA SER A 49 5.46 -20.52 7.58
C SER A 49 6.77 -21.30 7.57
N SER A 50 7.25 -21.67 8.76
CA SER A 50 8.33 -22.65 8.95
C SER A 50 7.83 -24.08 9.09
N SER A 51 6.51 -24.30 9.14
CA SER A 51 5.89 -25.61 9.35
C SER A 51 6.14 -26.58 8.18
N ASN A 52 5.87 -27.87 8.42
CA ASN A 52 5.87 -28.89 7.38
C ASN A 52 4.50 -28.96 6.68
N THR A 53 4.15 -27.89 5.98
CA THR A 53 2.85 -27.71 5.30
C THR A 53 3.06 -27.51 3.80
N TYR A 54 1.97 -27.59 3.01
CA TYR A 54 2.06 -27.64 1.54
C TYR A 54 2.80 -26.43 0.95
N TYR A 55 2.39 -25.19 1.30
CA TYR A 55 2.99 -23.99 0.71
C TYR A 55 4.38 -23.70 1.27
N ALA A 56 4.62 -23.98 2.55
CA ALA A 56 5.96 -23.91 3.12
C ALA A 56 6.94 -24.86 2.41
N ASN A 57 6.50 -26.09 2.10
CA ASN A 57 7.29 -27.06 1.34
C ASN A 57 7.43 -26.68 -0.14
N LEU A 58 6.44 -26.03 -0.73
CA LEU A 58 6.55 -25.48 -2.08
C LEU A 58 7.67 -24.43 -2.15
N ARG A 59 7.76 -23.53 -1.15
CA ARG A 59 8.86 -22.56 -1.04
C ARG A 59 10.22 -23.25 -0.97
N ARG A 60 10.36 -24.29 -0.15
CA ARG A 60 11.59 -25.10 -0.04
C ARG A 60 11.97 -25.72 -1.39
N ARG A 61 11.00 -26.30 -2.10
CA ARG A 61 11.19 -26.88 -3.44
C ARG A 61 11.61 -25.84 -4.48
N ASN A 62 11.13 -24.61 -4.35
CA ASN A 62 11.51 -23.48 -5.21
C ASN A 62 12.89 -22.88 -4.84
N GLY A 63 13.63 -23.52 -3.94
CA GLY A 63 15.02 -23.17 -3.61
C GLY A 63 15.18 -22.24 -2.41
N ARG A 64 14.10 -21.99 -1.64
CA ARG A 64 14.16 -21.16 -0.44
C ARG A 64 13.73 -21.94 0.81
N GLU A 65 14.72 -22.39 1.57
CA GLU A 65 14.48 -23.18 2.79
C GLU A 65 13.78 -22.36 3.90
N LYS A 66 14.38 -21.22 4.26
CA LYS A 66 13.90 -20.36 5.34
C LYS A 66 12.74 -19.47 4.88
N PRO A 67 11.74 -19.19 5.75
CA PRO A 67 10.75 -18.16 5.50
C PRO A 67 11.37 -16.81 5.10
N TYR A 68 10.61 -16.03 4.35
CA TYR A 68 10.93 -14.65 4.01
C TYR A 68 10.56 -13.67 5.12
N ASN A 69 9.59 -14.03 5.99
CA ASN A 69 9.09 -13.19 7.08
C ASN A 69 8.55 -11.84 6.56
N VAL A 70 7.69 -11.90 5.54
CA VAL A 70 7.08 -10.70 4.97
C VAL A 70 6.12 -10.09 5.98
N LYS A 71 6.37 -8.83 6.33
CA LYS A 71 5.68 -8.14 7.41
C LYS A 71 4.38 -7.47 6.95
N TYR A 72 4.40 -6.74 5.84
CA TYR A 72 3.28 -5.87 5.46
C TYR A 72 2.40 -6.49 4.38
N TRP A 73 1.09 -6.52 4.62
CA TRP A 73 0.11 -7.08 3.69
C TRP A 73 -1.14 -6.21 3.55
N ALA A 74 -1.46 -5.79 2.33
CA ALA A 74 -2.67 -5.06 1.99
C ALA A 74 -3.82 -6.04 1.73
N LEU A 75 -4.98 -5.75 2.30
CA LEU A 75 -6.20 -6.52 2.10
C LEU A 75 -6.91 -6.04 0.82
N GLY A 76 -6.35 -6.40 -0.34
CA GLY A 76 -6.83 -5.97 -1.66
C GLY A 76 -6.19 -4.66 -2.15
N ASN A 77 -6.64 -4.20 -3.32
CA ASN A 77 -6.18 -2.97 -3.96
C ASN A 77 -7.36 -2.22 -4.57
N GLN A 78 -7.55 -0.95 -4.21
CA GLN A 78 -8.57 -0.02 -4.70
C GLN A 78 -9.92 -0.68 -5.04
N MET A 79 -10.43 -1.51 -4.13
CA MET A 79 -11.59 -2.38 -4.38
C MET A 79 -12.91 -1.61 -4.59
N TRP A 80 -12.90 -0.29 -4.37
CA TRP A 80 -13.99 0.65 -4.61
C TRP A 80 -14.05 1.14 -6.07
N GLY A 81 -12.94 1.11 -6.80
CA GLY A 81 -12.82 1.71 -8.13
C GLY A 81 -13.55 0.89 -9.20
N PRO A 82 -14.39 1.50 -10.07
CA PRO A 82 -15.14 0.78 -11.11
C PRO A 82 -14.27 0.10 -12.17
N TRP A 83 -12.99 0.48 -12.27
CA TRP A 83 -12.01 -0.16 -13.15
C TRP A 83 -11.43 -1.46 -12.58
N GLN A 84 -11.61 -1.72 -11.28
CA GLN A 84 -10.96 -2.84 -10.60
C GLN A 84 -11.69 -4.16 -10.89
N VAL A 85 -10.94 -5.18 -11.32
CA VAL A 85 -11.48 -6.54 -11.42
C VAL A 85 -11.86 -7.03 -10.03
N GLY A 86 -13.11 -7.45 -9.87
CA GLY A 86 -13.64 -7.85 -8.57
C GLY A 86 -13.99 -6.67 -7.66
N GLN A 87 -14.28 -5.50 -8.22
CA GLN A 87 -14.85 -4.33 -7.53
C GLN A 87 -15.97 -4.73 -6.55
N MET A 88 -16.00 -4.06 -5.41
CA MET A 88 -16.92 -4.33 -4.30
C MET A 88 -17.64 -3.08 -3.85
N THR A 89 -18.78 -3.28 -3.22
CA THR A 89 -19.37 -2.28 -2.32
C THR A 89 -18.53 -2.18 -1.04
N LYS A 90 -18.63 -1.06 -0.31
CA LYS A 90 -17.94 -0.91 0.97
C LYS A 90 -18.40 -1.93 2.01
N GLU A 91 -19.68 -2.33 1.96
CA GLU A 91 -20.28 -3.36 2.80
C GLU A 91 -19.66 -4.74 2.54
N ASP A 92 -19.52 -5.12 1.27
CA ASP A 92 -18.95 -6.42 0.90
C ASP A 92 -17.45 -6.47 1.18
N TYR A 93 -16.74 -5.37 0.90
CA TYR A 93 -15.32 -5.25 1.20
C TYR A 93 -15.07 -5.36 2.70
N ALA A 94 -15.75 -4.58 3.54
CA ALA A 94 -15.51 -4.59 4.98
C ALA A 94 -15.75 -5.97 5.60
N LYS A 95 -16.83 -6.65 5.20
CA LYS A 95 -17.11 -8.03 5.62
C LYS A 95 -15.98 -8.99 5.22
N LYS A 96 -15.52 -8.90 3.97
CA LYS A 96 -14.47 -9.77 3.43
C LYS A 96 -13.10 -9.50 4.07
N ALA A 97 -12.69 -8.24 4.12
CA ALA A 97 -11.43 -7.79 4.70
C ALA A 97 -11.32 -8.21 6.17
N TYR A 98 -12.40 -8.03 6.96
CA TYR A 98 -12.41 -8.44 8.36
C TYR A 98 -12.19 -9.95 8.54
N GLN A 99 -12.87 -10.80 7.77
CA GLN A 99 -12.68 -12.25 7.87
C GLN A 99 -11.29 -12.70 7.42
N TRP A 100 -10.76 -12.09 6.35
CA TRP A 100 -9.40 -12.35 5.92
C TRP A 100 -8.35 -11.90 6.93
N ALA A 101 -8.56 -10.76 7.59
CA ALA A 101 -7.67 -10.31 8.64
C ALA A 101 -7.56 -11.31 9.80
N LYS A 102 -8.69 -11.90 10.22
CA LYS A 102 -8.69 -12.98 11.22
C LYS A 102 -7.89 -14.20 10.76
N ALA A 103 -8.18 -14.69 9.55
CA ALA A 103 -7.52 -15.87 9.01
C ALA A 103 -6.00 -15.69 8.91
N LEU A 104 -5.57 -14.52 8.43
CA LEU A 104 -4.15 -14.19 8.28
C LEU A 104 -3.45 -14.03 9.64
N LYS A 105 -4.09 -13.38 10.62
CA LYS A 105 -3.52 -13.23 11.98
C LYS A 105 -3.48 -14.53 12.78
N LEU A 106 -4.41 -15.46 12.54
CA LEU A 106 -4.37 -16.81 13.09
C LEU A 106 -3.24 -17.65 12.48
N LEU A 107 -2.95 -17.45 11.20
CA LEU A 107 -1.82 -18.09 10.52
C LEU A 107 -0.48 -17.51 10.99
N ASP A 108 -0.38 -16.18 11.04
CA ASP A 108 0.82 -15.46 11.46
C ASP A 108 0.42 -14.16 12.16
N SER A 109 0.54 -14.14 13.49
CA SER A 109 0.17 -12.99 14.31
C SER A 109 1.14 -11.81 14.19
N SER A 110 2.34 -12.02 13.62
CA SER A 110 3.42 -11.03 13.53
C SER A 110 3.29 -10.05 12.36
N ILE A 111 2.44 -10.36 11.37
CA ILE A 111 2.24 -9.50 10.20
C ILE A 111 1.49 -8.22 10.54
N GLU A 112 1.67 -7.18 9.76
CA GLU A 112 0.92 -5.94 9.81
C GLU A 112 -0.06 -5.89 8.63
N LEU A 113 -1.35 -5.69 8.92
CA LEU A 113 -2.39 -5.68 7.90
C LEU A 113 -2.85 -4.27 7.59
N VAL A 114 -2.98 -3.97 6.30
CA VAL A 114 -3.42 -2.68 5.77
C VAL A 114 -4.78 -2.83 5.11
N LEU A 115 -5.77 -2.07 5.57
CA LEU A 115 -7.07 -1.96 4.89
C LEU A 115 -6.92 -1.16 3.60
N CYS A 116 -7.68 -1.53 2.57
CA CYS A 116 -7.80 -0.77 1.35
C CYS A 116 -8.77 0.40 1.57
N GLY A 117 -8.24 1.62 1.65
CA GLY A 117 -9.04 2.83 1.62
C GLY A 117 -9.10 3.47 0.24
N GLU A 118 -9.68 4.66 0.23
CA GLU A 118 -9.87 5.51 -0.94
C GLU A 118 -9.03 6.78 -0.79
N THR A 119 -9.63 7.91 -0.40
CA THR A 119 -8.96 9.22 -0.36
C THR A 119 -8.77 9.74 1.06
N GLY A 120 -9.25 8.98 2.05
CA GLY A 120 -9.16 9.28 3.47
C GLY A 120 -10.35 10.05 4.04
N PHE A 121 -11.20 10.62 3.20
CA PHE A 121 -12.39 11.40 3.58
C PHE A 121 -13.66 10.92 2.89
N SER A 122 -13.65 9.75 2.26
CA SER A 122 -14.80 9.24 1.52
C SER A 122 -15.76 8.46 2.43
N THR A 123 -16.96 8.17 1.90
CA THR A 123 -17.91 7.31 2.61
C THR A 123 -17.47 5.85 2.65
N TRP A 124 -16.56 5.43 1.75
CA TRP A 124 -15.89 4.14 1.81
C TRP A 124 -14.98 4.09 3.03
N ASP A 125 -14.09 5.09 3.18
CA ASP A 125 -13.14 5.15 4.29
C ASP A 125 -13.84 5.11 5.65
N ALA A 126 -14.85 5.96 5.84
CA ALA A 126 -15.59 6.02 7.10
C ALA A 126 -16.26 4.67 7.44
N TYR A 127 -16.84 3.99 6.44
CA TYR A 127 -17.52 2.72 6.66
C TYR A 127 -16.54 1.59 6.95
N VAL A 128 -15.48 1.47 6.15
CA VAL A 128 -14.46 0.42 6.29
C VAL A 128 -13.76 0.53 7.64
N LEU A 129 -13.37 1.74 8.05
CA LEU A 129 -12.77 1.96 9.37
C LEU A 129 -13.70 1.55 10.50
N LYS A 130 -14.96 2.00 10.47
CA LYS A 130 -15.97 1.64 11.46
C LYS A 130 -16.18 0.13 11.55
N GLU A 131 -16.21 -0.58 10.43
CA GLU A 131 -16.53 -2.01 10.42
C GLU A 131 -15.32 -2.93 10.64
N CYS A 132 -14.09 -2.47 10.39
CA CYS A 132 -12.90 -3.32 10.45
C CYS A 132 -11.98 -3.02 11.64
N ILE A 133 -12.00 -1.80 12.22
CA ILE A 133 -11.20 -1.46 13.40
C ILE A 133 -11.90 -1.97 14.66
N LYS A 134 -11.75 -3.27 14.93
CA LYS A 134 -12.39 -3.97 16.05
C LYS A 134 -11.36 -4.75 16.86
N TRP A 135 -11.61 -4.91 18.15
CA TRP A 135 -10.82 -5.77 19.01
C TRP A 135 -11.51 -7.13 19.17
N ASP A 136 -10.85 -8.18 18.68
CA ASP A 136 -11.33 -9.57 18.76
C ASP A 136 -10.26 -10.44 19.41
N VAL A 137 -10.43 -10.69 20.71
CA VAL A 137 -9.49 -11.48 21.53
C VAL A 137 -9.28 -12.88 20.97
N HIS A 138 -10.31 -13.50 20.39
CA HIS A 138 -10.23 -14.89 19.93
C HIS A 138 -9.39 -14.99 18.66
N SER A 139 -9.63 -14.07 17.72
CA SER A 139 -8.88 -13.98 16.47
C SER A 139 -7.44 -13.52 16.68
N LEU A 140 -7.13 -12.99 17.86
CA LEU A 140 -5.80 -12.56 18.28
C LEU A 140 -5.15 -13.51 19.31
N GLY A 141 -5.66 -14.74 19.44
CA GLY A 141 -5.04 -15.77 20.28
C GLY A 141 -4.99 -15.41 21.77
N GLY A 142 -5.94 -14.63 22.27
CA GLY A 142 -5.96 -14.14 23.65
C GLY A 142 -5.21 -12.83 23.86
N SER A 143 -4.57 -12.27 22.83
CA SER A 143 -3.78 -11.05 22.98
C SER A 143 -4.65 -9.82 23.28
N THR A 144 -4.27 -9.09 24.32
CA THR A 144 -4.87 -7.82 24.73
C THR A 144 -4.13 -6.60 24.17
N THR A 145 -3.01 -6.83 23.47
CA THR A 145 -2.12 -5.78 22.93
C THR A 145 -1.95 -5.86 21.42
N ALA A 146 -2.46 -6.91 20.78
CA ALA A 146 -2.43 -7.03 19.32
C ALA A 146 -3.64 -6.35 18.66
N SER A 147 -3.47 -6.00 17.39
CA SER A 147 -4.55 -5.55 16.52
C SER A 147 -4.69 -6.49 15.32
N LEU A 148 -5.93 -6.65 14.83
CA LEU A 148 -6.16 -7.31 13.54
C LEU A 148 -5.65 -6.42 12.40
N ILE A 149 -5.99 -5.14 12.44
CA ILE A 149 -5.63 -4.13 11.44
C ILE A 149 -4.61 -3.17 12.02
N SER A 150 -3.56 -2.87 11.27
CA SER A 150 -2.49 -2.00 11.72
C SER A 150 -2.60 -0.62 11.08
N MET A 151 -2.99 -0.59 9.82
CA MET A 151 -3.07 0.62 9.02
C MET A 151 -4.31 0.66 8.11
N HIS A 152 -4.69 1.86 7.69
CA HIS A 152 -5.67 2.10 6.64
C HIS A 152 -5.02 2.85 5.48
N SER A 153 -5.19 2.33 4.26
CA SER A 153 -4.57 2.90 3.07
C SER A 153 -5.30 4.16 2.59
N ILE A 154 -4.59 5.13 2.02
CA ILE A 154 -5.19 6.25 1.29
C ILE A 154 -4.36 6.58 0.04
N HIS A 155 -5.04 6.97 -1.02
CA HIS A 155 -4.45 7.17 -2.35
C HIS A 155 -4.86 8.53 -2.90
N ILE A 156 -3.89 9.37 -3.26
CA ILE A 156 -4.15 10.68 -3.87
C ILE A 156 -3.02 11.01 -4.84
N TYR A 157 -3.41 11.32 -6.08
CA TYR A 157 -2.52 11.90 -7.10
C TYR A 157 -2.94 13.33 -7.40
N THR A 158 -1.97 14.20 -7.70
CA THR A 158 -2.23 15.59 -8.07
C THR A 158 -1.53 15.94 -9.37
N ALA A 159 -2.19 16.62 -10.30
CA ALA A 159 -1.53 17.22 -11.45
C ALA A 159 -2.29 18.46 -11.91
N ALA A 160 -1.55 19.46 -12.38
CA ALA A 160 -2.10 20.63 -13.04
C ALA A 160 -1.14 21.20 -14.08
N VAL A 161 -1.71 21.85 -15.10
CA VAL A 161 -0.92 22.55 -16.13
C VAL A 161 -0.32 23.85 -15.59
N GLU A 162 -1.06 24.57 -14.75
CA GLU A 162 -0.60 25.83 -14.16
C GLU A 162 0.40 25.54 -13.02
N HIS A 163 1.53 26.25 -13.03
CA HIS A 163 2.68 25.96 -12.19
C HIS A 163 2.36 26.04 -10.69
N LEU A 164 1.73 27.13 -10.26
CA LEU A 164 1.45 27.36 -8.84
C LEU A 164 0.45 26.33 -8.30
N LEU A 165 -0.60 26.05 -9.06
CA LEU A 165 -1.58 25.03 -8.72
C LEU A 165 -0.93 23.64 -8.61
N ASN A 166 -0.11 23.25 -9.59
CA ASN A 166 0.56 21.95 -9.58
C ASN A 166 1.49 21.79 -8.37
N ALA A 167 2.31 22.81 -8.10
CA ALA A 167 3.25 22.78 -6.99
C ALA A 167 2.56 22.76 -5.61
N THR A 168 1.38 23.38 -5.47
CA THR A 168 0.72 23.55 -4.16
C THR A 168 -0.44 22.57 -3.89
N ALA A 169 -1.04 21.98 -4.92
CA ALA A 169 -2.14 21.01 -4.79
C ALA A 169 -1.87 19.86 -3.79
N PRO A 170 -0.65 19.29 -3.70
CA PRO A 170 -0.33 18.25 -2.70
C PRO A 170 -0.63 18.63 -1.25
N ARG A 171 -0.65 19.93 -0.91
CA ARG A 171 -0.97 20.40 0.44
C ARG A 171 -2.36 19.96 0.90
N SER A 172 -3.30 19.73 -0.02
CA SER A 172 -4.64 19.24 0.28
C SER A 172 -4.63 17.89 1.03
N ALA A 173 -3.60 17.08 0.86
CA ALA A 173 -3.45 15.79 1.54
C ALA A 173 -3.30 15.93 3.07
N GLU A 174 -2.85 17.08 3.59
CA GLU A 174 -2.87 17.30 5.05
C GLU A 174 -4.26 17.15 5.62
N ARG A 175 -5.26 17.69 4.89
CA ARG A 175 -6.65 17.63 5.33
C ARG A 175 -7.20 16.21 5.23
N ALA A 176 -6.87 15.48 4.17
CA ALA A 176 -7.22 14.08 4.03
C ALA A 176 -6.70 13.26 5.22
N ILE A 177 -5.40 13.38 5.53
CA ILE A 177 -4.76 12.67 6.64
C ILE A 177 -5.42 13.00 7.99
N GLN A 178 -5.71 14.28 8.25
CA GLN A 178 -6.38 14.71 9.48
C GLN A 178 -7.80 14.16 9.62
N ILE A 179 -8.56 14.12 8.51
CA ILE A 179 -9.91 13.55 8.51
C ILE A 179 -9.82 12.04 8.77
N THR A 180 -8.95 11.31 8.07
CA THR A 180 -8.75 9.87 8.27
C THR A 180 -8.32 9.57 9.70
N ALA A 181 -7.43 10.38 10.27
CA ALA A 181 -7.02 10.24 11.66
C ALA A 181 -8.20 10.39 12.63
N GLY A 182 -9.09 11.36 12.40
CA GLY A 182 -10.32 11.52 13.18
C GLY A 182 -11.30 10.36 13.00
N LEU A 183 -11.44 9.81 11.79
CA LEU A 183 -12.26 8.62 11.53
C LEU A 183 -11.71 7.37 12.22
N LEU A 184 -10.38 7.21 12.26
CA LEU A 184 -9.72 6.16 13.03
C LEU A 184 -10.03 6.28 14.51
N ASP A 185 -9.87 7.48 15.09
CA ASP A 185 -10.17 7.72 16.51
C ASP A 185 -11.65 7.44 16.83
N LEU A 186 -12.56 7.86 15.95
CA LEU A 186 -13.98 7.57 16.09
C LEU A 186 -14.27 6.07 16.08
N ALA A 187 -13.69 5.32 15.12
CA ALA A 187 -13.87 3.87 15.04
C ALA A 187 -13.30 3.13 16.27
N ILE A 188 -12.12 3.55 16.75
CA ILE A 188 -11.50 3.01 17.98
C ILE A 188 -12.43 3.18 19.18
N ILE A 189 -13.02 4.36 19.35
CA ILE A 189 -13.94 4.68 20.46
C ILE A 189 -15.25 3.91 20.32
N GLU A 190 -15.90 3.96 19.15
CA GLU A 190 -17.19 3.30 18.91
C GLU A 190 -17.11 1.78 19.08
N ASN A 191 -16.00 1.18 18.65
CA ASN A 191 -15.75 -0.26 18.78
C ASN A 191 -15.08 -0.66 20.10
N GLN A 192 -14.90 0.28 21.04
CA GLN A 192 -14.34 0.03 22.37
C GLN A 192 -12.98 -0.69 22.32
N VAL A 193 -12.13 -0.33 21.34
CA VAL A 193 -10.79 -0.91 21.22
C VAL A 193 -9.98 -0.50 22.47
N PRO A 194 -9.40 -1.46 23.22
CA PRO A 194 -8.68 -1.14 24.45
C PRO A 194 -7.46 -0.25 24.21
N HIS A 195 -7.15 0.63 25.17
CA HIS A 195 -5.95 1.48 25.13
C HIS A 195 -4.62 0.71 25.13
N THR A 196 -4.65 -0.58 25.46
CA THR A 196 -3.49 -1.49 25.37
C THR A 196 -3.18 -1.93 23.95
N VAL A 197 -4.12 -1.77 23.02
CA VAL A 197 -3.92 -2.02 21.59
C VAL A 197 -3.31 -0.76 20.96
N PRO A 198 -2.21 -0.88 20.19
CA PRO A 198 -1.63 0.25 19.47
C PRO A 198 -2.67 0.94 18.57
N ARG A 199 -2.67 2.27 18.60
CA ARG A 199 -3.50 3.08 17.72
C ARG A 199 -3.14 2.80 16.26
N GLN A 200 -4.14 2.50 15.44
CA GLN A 200 -3.94 2.30 14.00
C GLN A 200 -3.50 3.60 13.34
N THR A 201 -2.68 3.46 12.29
CA THR A 201 -2.08 4.57 11.56
C THR A 201 -2.50 4.55 10.09
N ILE A 202 -2.03 5.51 9.32
CA ILE A 202 -2.36 5.64 7.90
C ILE A 202 -1.19 5.12 7.07
N CYS A 203 -1.53 4.35 6.04
CA CYS A 203 -0.63 3.91 4.98
C CYS A 203 -0.91 4.75 3.73
N PHE A 204 -0.09 5.74 3.43
CA PHE A 204 -0.25 6.53 2.21
C PHE A 204 0.51 5.84 1.06
N ASP A 205 0.03 4.69 0.63
CA ASP A 205 0.74 3.77 -0.28
C ASP A 205 0.59 4.09 -1.77
N GLU A 206 -0.21 5.10 -2.12
CA GLU A 206 -0.22 5.66 -3.46
C GLU A 206 -0.29 7.18 -3.42
N TRP A 207 0.84 7.81 -3.72
CA TRP A 207 0.91 9.25 -3.97
C TRP A 207 1.95 9.55 -5.03
N ASN A 208 1.64 10.52 -5.90
CA ASN A 208 2.60 11.18 -6.76
C ASN A 208 1.96 12.37 -7.49
N VAL A 209 2.74 13.00 -8.36
CA VAL A 209 2.19 13.69 -9.51
C VAL A 209 1.86 12.67 -10.61
N TRP A 210 0.60 12.67 -11.06
CA TRP A 210 0.18 11.87 -12.21
C TRP A 210 -0.99 12.51 -12.94
N ASP A 211 -0.85 12.67 -14.25
CA ASP A 211 -1.94 13.00 -15.17
C ASP A 211 -2.12 11.87 -16.20
N PRO A 212 -3.25 11.13 -16.16
CA PRO A 212 -3.54 10.09 -17.14
C PRO A 212 -3.56 10.57 -18.61
N ALA A 213 -3.75 11.86 -18.86
CA ALA A 213 -3.65 12.43 -20.21
C ALA A 213 -2.19 12.58 -20.67
N ARG A 214 -1.26 12.89 -19.76
CA ARG A 214 0.18 12.96 -20.06
C ARG A 214 0.81 11.57 -20.13
N ALA A 215 0.35 10.65 -19.28
CA ALA A 215 0.89 9.32 -19.12
C ALA A 215 -0.24 8.28 -18.95
N PRO A 216 -0.85 7.81 -20.06
CA PRO A 216 -1.91 6.82 -20.03
C PRO A 216 -1.44 5.49 -19.45
N GLY A 217 -2.24 4.90 -18.56
CA GLY A 217 -1.91 3.65 -17.87
C GLY A 217 -1.76 2.44 -18.80
N ASP A 218 -2.64 2.30 -19.78
CA ASP A 218 -2.62 1.26 -20.81
C ASP A 218 -1.38 1.36 -21.74
N LYS A 219 -0.63 2.46 -21.65
CA LYS A 219 0.63 2.70 -22.38
C LYS A 219 1.84 2.74 -21.45
N GLY A 220 1.71 2.18 -20.24
CA GLY A 220 2.79 2.05 -19.26
C GLY A 220 2.98 3.26 -18.34
N ALA A 221 2.16 4.30 -18.46
CA ALA A 221 2.19 5.51 -17.63
C ALA A 221 3.62 6.10 -17.43
N GLU A 222 4.43 6.12 -18.50
CA GLU A 222 5.77 6.72 -18.47
C GLU A 222 5.68 8.26 -18.53
N GLU A 223 5.58 8.89 -17.36
CA GLU A 223 5.48 10.34 -17.27
C GLU A 223 6.85 11.03 -17.25
N LYS A 224 6.98 12.16 -17.97
CA LYS A 224 8.17 13.03 -17.94
C LYS A 224 7.95 14.19 -16.99
N TYR A 225 8.73 14.23 -15.91
CA TYR A 225 8.55 15.23 -14.86
C TYR A 225 9.29 16.55 -15.14
N THR A 226 8.61 17.64 -14.82
CA THR A 226 9.09 19.02 -14.89
C THR A 226 9.64 19.50 -13.55
N LEU A 227 10.19 20.72 -13.49
CA LEU A 227 10.51 21.37 -12.21
C LEU A 227 9.25 21.60 -11.36
N SER A 228 8.11 21.90 -11.99
CA SER A 228 6.82 22.06 -11.31
C SER A 228 6.45 20.81 -10.52
N ASP A 229 6.60 19.64 -11.16
CA ASP A 229 6.29 18.34 -10.55
C ASP A 229 7.27 18.00 -9.42
N ALA A 230 8.55 18.38 -9.54
CA ALA A 230 9.53 18.22 -8.47
C ALA A 230 9.20 19.08 -7.23
N LEU A 231 8.68 20.30 -7.42
CA LEU A 231 8.19 21.11 -6.30
C LEU A 231 6.94 20.50 -5.68
N ALA A 232 6.02 19.97 -6.48
CA ALA A 232 4.85 19.25 -5.97
C ALA A 232 5.25 18.04 -5.11
N VAL A 233 6.19 17.20 -5.59
CA VAL A 233 6.76 16.09 -4.80
C VAL A 233 7.42 16.60 -3.52
N SER A 234 8.09 17.75 -3.55
CA SER A 234 8.66 18.36 -2.34
C SER A 234 7.57 18.76 -1.34
N VAL A 235 6.41 19.25 -1.81
CA VAL A 235 5.26 19.55 -0.94
C VAL A 235 4.67 18.26 -0.36
N TRP A 236 4.49 17.21 -1.15
CA TRP A 236 4.09 15.88 -0.66
C TRP A 236 4.95 15.40 0.52
N LEU A 237 6.28 15.39 0.33
CA LEU A 237 7.23 14.96 1.35
C LEU A 237 7.12 15.80 2.63
N ASN A 238 6.94 17.12 2.48
CA ASN A 238 6.72 18.01 3.61
C ASN A 238 5.37 17.77 4.32
N VAL A 239 4.32 17.38 3.60
CA VAL A 239 3.04 16.98 4.19
C VAL A 239 3.24 15.77 5.10
N PHE A 240 3.97 14.75 4.65
CA PHE A 240 4.22 13.54 5.45
C PHE A 240 5.00 13.84 6.74
N ILE A 241 6.01 14.72 6.70
CA ILE A 241 6.72 15.14 7.91
C ILE A 241 5.78 15.84 8.90
N ARG A 242 4.98 16.80 8.42
CA ARG A 242 4.05 17.55 9.27
C ARG A 242 2.92 16.68 9.84
N GLN A 243 2.56 15.60 9.15
CA GLN A 243 1.52 14.66 9.56
C GLN A 243 2.07 13.32 10.08
N SER A 244 3.37 13.23 10.35
CA SER A 244 4.07 11.96 10.70
C SER A 244 3.47 11.25 11.91
N LYS A 245 2.88 11.99 12.85
CA LYS A 245 2.16 11.41 14.00
C LYS A 245 0.96 10.52 13.63
N HIS A 246 0.47 10.60 12.39
CA HIS A 246 -0.66 9.83 11.89
C HIS A 246 -0.27 8.80 10.82
N ILE A 247 0.91 8.96 10.20
CA ILE A 247 1.37 8.17 9.06
C ILE A 247 2.33 7.09 9.55
N GLY A 248 1.96 5.83 9.35
CA GLY A 248 2.82 4.68 9.63
C GLY A 248 3.71 4.29 8.45
N MET A 249 3.23 4.52 7.23
CA MET A 249 3.94 4.19 5.98
C MET A 249 3.49 5.12 4.86
N ALA A 250 4.38 5.45 3.92
CA ALA A 250 4.05 6.15 2.69
C ALA A 250 4.88 5.60 1.53
N ASN A 251 4.27 5.36 0.37
CA ASN A 251 4.92 4.76 -0.80
C ASN A 251 4.67 5.62 -2.03
N ILE A 252 5.76 6.12 -2.62
CA ILE A 252 5.65 6.85 -3.89
C ILE A 252 5.26 5.87 -4.99
N ALA A 253 4.24 6.24 -5.77
CA ALA A 253 3.79 5.47 -6.91
C ALA A 253 4.39 6.07 -8.20
N GLN A 254 5.36 5.46 -8.89
CA GLN A 254 6.01 4.18 -8.59
C GLN A 254 7.54 4.21 -8.71
N SER A 255 8.18 3.06 -8.50
CA SER A 255 9.63 2.99 -8.23
C SER A 255 10.53 3.03 -9.47
N VAL A 256 10.08 2.51 -10.62
CA VAL A 256 10.87 2.49 -11.88
C VAL A 256 9.93 2.61 -13.10
N ASN A 257 10.26 3.48 -14.05
CA ASN A 257 9.55 3.79 -15.31
C ASN A 257 8.11 4.34 -15.16
N VAL A 258 7.22 3.57 -14.53
CA VAL A 258 5.80 3.89 -14.35
C VAL A 258 5.67 5.04 -13.35
N ILE A 259 5.24 6.23 -13.79
CA ILE A 259 5.14 7.46 -12.98
C ILE A 259 6.26 7.59 -11.95
N SER A 260 7.50 7.47 -12.42
CA SER A 260 8.63 7.18 -11.53
C SER A 260 9.70 8.27 -11.50
N PRO A 261 10.33 8.54 -10.35
CA PRO A 261 11.54 9.35 -10.29
C PRO A 261 12.74 8.76 -11.08
N LEU A 262 12.71 7.46 -11.39
CA LEU A 262 13.76 6.76 -12.16
C LEU A 262 13.21 6.21 -13.46
N MET A 263 13.86 6.54 -14.57
CA MET A 263 13.60 5.94 -15.88
C MET A 263 14.77 5.05 -16.28
N THR A 264 14.48 3.93 -16.93
CA THR A 264 15.46 2.98 -17.45
C THR A 264 15.28 2.82 -18.95
N THR A 265 16.39 2.73 -19.67
CA THR A 265 16.43 2.41 -21.10
C THR A 265 17.55 1.42 -21.35
N LYS A 266 17.63 0.88 -22.57
CA LYS A 266 18.78 0.05 -22.99
C LYS A 266 20.13 0.78 -22.89
N LEU A 267 20.13 2.11 -22.85
CA LEU A 267 21.34 2.95 -22.81
C LEU A 267 21.74 3.37 -21.39
N GLY A 268 20.88 3.17 -20.40
CA GLY A 268 21.16 3.53 -19.01
C GLY A 268 19.96 4.08 -18.25
N ILE A 269 20.25 4.77 -17.15
CA ILE A 269 19.28 5.25 -16.16
C ILE A 269 19.21 6.78 -16.22
N VAL A 270 18.00 7.32 -16.23
CA VAL A 270 17.73 8.76 -16.10
C VAL A 270 17.08 9.02 -14.75
N LYS A 271 17.67 9.93 -13.98
CA LYS A 271 17.09 10.48 -12.75
C LYS A 271 16.21 11.67 -13.12
N GLN A 272 14.90 11.53 -12.97
CA GLN A 272 13.95 12.59 -13.29
C GLN A 272 14.07 13.77 -12.31
N THR A 273 13.39 14.88 -12.58
CA THR A 273 13.39 16.05 -11.69
C THR A 273 12.91 15.69 -10.27
N THR A 274 11.92 14.80 -10.16
CA THR A 274 11.34 14.31 -8.89
C THR A 274 12.27 13.40 -8.09
N TRP A 275 13.35 12.87 -8.70
CA TRP A 275 14.37 12.07 -7.99
C TRP A 275 15.11 12.88 -6.92
N TRP A 276 15.40 14.15 -7.21
CA TRP A 276 16.27 14.95 -6.35
C TRP A 276 15.60 15.29 -5.01
N PRO A 277 14.35 15.75 -4.94
CA PRO A 277 13.63 15.88 -3.67
C PRO A 277 13.58 14.58 -2.86
N LEU A 278 13.29 13.45 -3.51
CA LEU A 278 13.20 12.15 -2.84
C LEU A 278 14.56 11.71 -2.26
N LEU A 279 15.64 11.89 -3.02
CA LEU A 279 17.00 11.59 -2.58
C LEU A 279 17.42 12.47 -1.39
N LEU A 280 17.13 13.77 -1.44
CA LEU A 280 17.47 14.68 -0.35
C LEU A 280 16.69 14.34 0.91
N PHE A 281 15.39 14.08 0.77
CA PHE A 281 14.54 13.70 1.89
C PHE A 281 14.99 12.40 2.54
N SER A 282 15.16 11.33 1.75
CA SER A 282 15.59 10.01 2.27
C SER A 282 16.97 9.98 2.92
N LYS A 283 17.83 10.97 2.62
CA LYS A 283 19.19 11.04 3.20
C LYS A 283 19.31 11.93 4.44
N TYR A 284 18.50 12.98 4.55
CA TYR A 284 18.75 14.06 5.50
C TYR A 284 17.59 14.37 6.45
N MET A 285 16.42 13.77 6.23
CA MET A 285 15.25 13.92 7.10
C MET A 285 15.03 12.61 7.86
#